data_AF-A0A7X6SYJ9-F1
#
_entry.id   AF-A0A7X6SYJ9-F1
#
_cell.length_a   1.000
_cell.length_b   1.000
_cell.length_c   1.000
_cell.angle_alpha   90.00
_cell.angle_beta   90.00
_cell.angle_gamma   90.00
#
_symmetry.space_group_name_H-M   'P 1'
#
loop_
_entity.id
_entity.type
_entity.pdbx_description
1 polymer ?
#
loop_
_entity_poly.entity_id
_entity_poly.type
_entity_poly.pdbx_seq_one_letter_code
_entity_poly.pdbx_strand_id
1 'polypeptide(L)'
;TYPYVHGTGSTSCTVALEDPEVFVRWMDWFYSFEGGLELRTGPEGEYWQRPAPGSKSYAGKEATWERLTSFGLTQNVCWSGMSMGHSHSMHGYLLGKADKFYEADGLEDRLIHYTKEYLPYRVDKVLPPLYVPVEISTEYFKIESDLKKYVDESFVAFVTGQMDLDSDWEAYLNQIDTIGLDKYIAWTQEAYDSFLAVQ
;
A
#
# COMPACT_ATOMS: atom_id res chain seq x y z
N THR A 1 -8.94 -1.13 -13.41
CA THR A 1 -7.72 -0.51 -12.84
C THR A 1 -7.71 -0.85 -11.37
N TYR A 2 -6.65 -1.49 -10.87
CA TYR A 2 -6.53 -1.76 -9.43
C TYR A 2 -6.34 -0.43 -8.69
N PRO A 3 -6.79 -0.30 -7.41
CA PRO A 3 -6.52 0.90 -6.63
C PRO A 3 -5.01 1.15 -6.57
N TYR A 4 -4.62 2.41 -6.58
CA TYR A 4 -3.22 2.80 -6.48
C TYR A 4 -2.65 2.24 -5.16
N VAL A 5 -1.63 1.40 -5.27
CA VAL A 5 -0.88 0.93 -4.10
C VAL A 5 0.18 1.98 -3.80
N HIS A 6 0.03 2.68 -2.69
CA HIS A 6 1.04 3.62 -2.21
C HIS A 6 2.30 2.86 -1.78
N GLY A 7 3.41 3.14 -2.44
CA GLY A 7 4.75 2.97 -1.88
C GLY A 7 5.34 4.36 -1.72
N THR A 8 5.54 4.83 -0.49
CA THR A 8 6.37 6.01 -0.24
C THR A 8 7.80 5.69 -0.65
N GLY A 9 8.50 6.69 -1.19
CA GLY A 9 9.85 6.54 -1.74
C GLY A 9 10.77 5.79 -0.78
N SER A 10 11.22 4.60 -1.20
CA SER A 10 11.87 3.62 -0.31
C SER A 10 13.39 3.80 -0.26
N THR A 11 13.95 4.67 -1.10
CA THR A 11 15.39 4.94 -1.17
C THR A 11 15.73 6.39 -1.42
N SER A 12 16.84 6.81 -0.81
CA SER A 12 17.54 8.04 -1.13
C SER A 12 19.05 7.78 -1.01
N CYS A 13 19.85 8.57 -1.72
CA CYS A 13 21.29 8.62 -1.54
C CYS A 13 21.71 10.07 -1.30
N THR A 14 22.85 10.26 -0.64
CA THR A 14 23.38 11.59 -0.36
C THR A 14 24.24 12.07 -1.53
N VAL A 15 24.46 13.39 -1.61
CA VAL A 15 25.40 14.00 -2.57
C VAL A 15 26.86 13.55 -2.36
N ALA A 16 27.16 12.87 -1.25
CA ALA A 16 28.49 12.39 -0.91
C ALA A 16 28.73 10.93 -1.37
N LEU A 17 27.76 10.29 -2.02
CA LEU A 17 27.92 8.92 -2.50
C LEU A 17 29.02 8.84 -3.57
N GLU A 18 30.08 8.06 -3.28
CA GLU A 18 31.25 7.95 -4.16
C GLU A 18 30.92 7.26 -5.50
N ASP A 19 30.10 6.20 -5.45
CA ASP A 19 29.76 5.38 -6.63
C ASP A 19 28.24 5.32 -6.90
N PRO A 20 27.64 6.41 -7.43
CA PRO A 20 26.21 6.45 -7.73
C PRO A 20 25.77 5.37 -8.74
N GLU A 21 26.61 5.00 -9.70
CA GLU A 21 26.30 3.95 -10.67
C GLU A 21 26.19 2.56 -10.02
N VAL A 22 27.05 2.26 -9.05
CA VAL A 22 27.00 0.99 -8.32
C VAL A 22 25.75 0.94 -7.46
N PHE A 23 25.43 2.04 -6.77
CA PHE A 23 24.19 2.15 -6.00
C PHE A 23 22.96 1.93 -6.88
N VAL A 24 22.89 2.58 -8.05
CA VAL A 24 21.76 2.40 -8.97
C VAL A 24 21.68 0.96 -9.48
N ARG A 25 22.80 0.31 -9.85
CA ARG A 25 22.79 -1.11 -10.26
C ARG A 25 22.34 -2.05 -9.15
N TRP A 26 22.77 -1.79 -7.91
CA TRP A 26 22.35 -2.57 -6.75
C TRP A 26 20.85 -2.39 -6.48
N MET A 27 20.36 -1.16 -6.62
CA MET A 27 18.94 -0.85 -6.51
C MET A 27 18.11 -1.54 -7.60
N ASP A 28 18.57 -1.49 -8.86
CA ASP A 28 17.91 -2.15 -9.98
C ASP A 28 17.80 -3.67 -9.78
N TRP A 29 18.82 -4.31 -9.20
CA TRP A 29 18.76 -5.74 -8.88
C TRP A 29 17.58 -6.09 -7.94
N PHE A 30 17.22 -5.23 -6.99
CA PHE A 30 16.06 -5.45 -6.12
C PHE A 30 14.70 -5.38 -6.83
N TYR A 31 14.66 -4.82 -8.05
CA TYR A 31 13.49 -4.83 -8.91
C TYR A 31 13.46 -6.04 -9.86
N SER A 32 14.52 -6.86 -9.87
CA SER A 32 14.50 -8.18 -10.52
C SER A 32 13.60 -9.17 -9.76
N PHE A 33 13.27 -10.29 -10.41
CA PHE A 33 12.46 -11.34 -9.79
C PHE A 33 13.13 -11.92 -8.54
N GLU A 34 14.41 -12.28 -8.67
CA GLU A 34 15.20 -12.88 -7.60
C GLU A 34 15.45 -11.88 -6.48
N GLY A 35 15.91 -10.67 -6.81
CA GLY A 35 16.21 -9.64 -5.79
C GLY A 35 14.96 -9.19 -5.01
N GLY A 36 13.81 -9.13 -5.67
CA GLY A 36 12.55 -8.82 -4.99
C GLY A 36 12.11 -9.94 -4.03
N LEU A 37 12.29 -11.21 -4.41
CA LEU A 37 11.98 -12.35 -3.52
C LEU A 37 12.98 -12.46 -2.38
N GLU A 38 14.26 -12.17 -2.61
CA GLU A 38 15.29 -12.11 -1.56
C GLU A 38 14.91 -11.10 -0.48
N LEU A 39 14.63 -9.85 -0.88
CA LEU A 39 14.29 -8.79 0.07
C LEU A 39 12.99 -9.05 0.83
N ARG A 40 11.99 -9.63 0.17
CA ARG A 40 10.65 -9.78 0.76
C ARG A 40 10.46 -11.10 1.47
N THR A 41 11.06 -12.17 0.99
CA THR A 41 10.79 -13.53 1.43
C THR A 41 12.01 -14.17 2.05
N GLY A 42 13.21 -13.90 1.53
CA GLY A 42 14.48 -14.47 1.99
C GLY A 42 15.16 -15.32 0.92
N PRO A 43 16.21 -16.07 1.28
CA PRO A 43 17.03 -16.82 0.33
C PRO A 43 16.28 -17.95 -0.39
N GLU A 44 16.59 -18.10 -1.68
CA GLU A 44 16.12 -19.24 -2.49
C GLU A 44 16.62 -20.57 -1.89
N GLY A 45 15.76 -21.60 -1.91
CA GLY A 45 16.03 -22.92 -1.35
C GLY A 45 15.69 -23.05 0.14
N GLU A 46 15.62 -21.94 0.88
CA GLU A 46 15.26 -21.93 2.30
C GLU A 46 13.89 -21.29 2.54
N TYR A 47 13.61 -20.15 1.88
CA TYR A 47 12.38 -19.37 2.10
C TYR A 47 11.43 -19.40 0.92
N TRP A 48 11.98 -19.57 -0.28
CA TRP A 48 11.20 -19.78 -1.50
C TRP A 48 11.93 -20.70 -2.48
N GLN A 49 11.21 -21.25 -3.43
CA GLN A 49 11.78 -22.01 -4.54
C GLN A 49 10.94 -21.88 -5.81
N ARG A 50 11.48 -22.37 -6.94
CA ARG A 50 10.67 -22.59 -8.15
C ARG A 50 9.72 -23.77 -7.93
N PRO A 51 8.42 -23.62 -8.25
CA PRO A 51 7.47 -24.71 -8.12
C PRO A 51 7.66 -25.73 -9.26
N ALA A 52 7.03 -26.90 -9.11
CA ALA A 52 7.01 -27.88 -10.19
C ALA A 52 6.36 -27.31 -11.47
N PRO A 53 6.83 -27.70 -12.67
CA PRO A 53 6.22 -27.29 -13.93
C PRO A 53 4.72 -27.59 -13.98
N GLY A 54 3.92 -26.61 -14.44
CA GLY A 54 2.47 -26.73 -14.51
C GLY A 54 1.72 -26.36 -13.23
N SER A 55 2.43 -26.10 -12.13
CA SER A 55 1.83 -25.59 -10.89
C SER A 55 1.05 -24.30 -11.10
N LYS A 56 -0.02 -24.13 -10.32
CA LYS A 56 -0.93 -22.98 -10.41
C LYS A 56 -0.79 -22.08 -9.19
N SER A 57 -0.76 -20.78 -9.46
CA SER A 57 -0.82 -19.77 -8.42
C SER A 57 -2.21 -19.69 -7.81
N TYR A 58 -2.34 -19.05 -6.64
CA TYR A 58 -3.64 -18.77 -6.04
C TYR A 58 -4.56 -17.95 -6.96
N ALA A 59 -3.98 -17.20 -7.90
CA ALA A 59 -4.68 -16.42 -8.92
C ALA A 59 -5.10 -17.23 -10.16
N GLY A 60 -4.78 -18.53 -10.21
CA GLY A 60 -5.08 -19.42 -11.34
C GLY A 60 -4.14 -19.28 -12.53
N LYS A 61 -3.11 -18.43 -12.44
CA LYS A 61 -2.01 -18.33 -13.43
C LYS A 61 -0.96 -19.41 -13.18
N GLU A 62 -0.02 -19.60 -14.11
CA GLU A 62 1.16 -20.43 -13.83
C GLU A 62 1.96 -19.85 -12.65
N ALA A 63 2.30 -20.70 -11.68
CA ALA A 63 3.10 -20.29 -10.53
C ALA A 63 4.56 -20.14 -10.93
N THR A 64 5.23 -19.09 -10.45
CA THR A 64 6.65 -18.83 -10.73
C THR A 64 7.53 -18.98 -9.50
N TRP A 65 6.92 -19.00 -8.31
CA TRP A 65 7.58 -19.26 -7.03
C TRP A 65 6.62 -19.92 -6.03
N GLU A 66 7.19 -20.62 -5.07
CA GLU A 66 6.54 -21.21 -3.93
C GLU A 66 7.19 -20.69 -2.65
N ARG A 67 6.38 -20.36 -1.64
CA ARG A 67 6.87 -20.01 -0.31
C ARG A 67 7.06 -21.27 0.55
N LEU A 68 8.25 -21.43 1.11
CA LEU A 68 8.65 -22.57 1.94
C LEU A 68 8.40 -22.34 3.44
N THR A 69 8.32 -21.09 3.87
CA THR A 69 8.05 -20.69 5.27
C THR A 69 6.64 -20.10 5.42
N SER A 70 6.06 -20.18 6.62
CA SER A 70 4.79 -19.51 6.89
C SER A 70 4.98 -18.00 7.04
N PHE A 71 4.04 -17.22 6.51
CA PHE A 71 4.05 -15.77 6.65
C PHE A 71 3.72 -15.35 8.10
N GLY A 72 4.33 -14.25 8.58
CA GLY A 72 4.01 -13.66 9.88
C GLY A 72 4.81 -14.20 11.08
N LEU A 73 5.82 -15.05 10.85
CA LEU A 73 6.76 -15.49 11.89
C LEU A 73 7.81 -14.40 12.17
N THR A 74 8.19 -14.25 13.44
CA THR A 74 9.33 -13.40 13.84
C THR A 74 10.61 -13.91 13.17
N GLN A 75 11.30 -13.04 12.44
CA GLN A 75 12.47 -13.39 11.64
C GLN A 75 13.42 -12.19 11.51
N ASN A 76 14.70 -12.45 11.17
CA ASN A 76 15.73 -11.45 10.88
C ASN A 76 16.56 -11.84 9.63
N VAL A 77 15.87 -12.32 8.60
CA VAL A 77 16.42 -12.85 7.35
C VAL A 77 16.11 -11.93 6.18
N CYS A 78 14.90 -11.38 6.11
CA CYS A 78 14.46 -10.49 5.04
C CYS A 78 13.73 -9.25 5.60
N TRP A 79 13.54 -8.24 4.75
CA TRP A 79 12.85 -7.00 5.13
C TRP A 79 11.33 -7.08 4.99
N SER A 80 10.81 -8.13 4.36
CA SER A 80 9.37 -8.42 4.28
C SER A 80 8.56 -7.22 3.77
N GLY A 81 7.53 -6.78 4.49
CA GLY A 81 6.70 -5.62 4.13
C GLY A 81 7.45 -4.28 4.09
N MET A 82 8.68 -4.21 4.59
CA MET A 82 9.55 -3.03 4.51
C MET A 82 10.50 -3.08 3.30
N SER A 83 10.41 -4.12 2.47
CA SER A 83 11.24 -4.27 1.27
C SER A 83 10.91 -3.24 0.19
N MET A 84 11.93 -2.94 -0.60
CA MET A 84 11.86 -2.11 -1.80
C MET A 84 11.60 -3.03 -2.99
N GLY A 85 10.92 -2.53 -4.04
CA GLY A 85 10.75 -3.28 -5.29
C GLY A 85 9.35 -3.79 -5.59
N HIS A 86 9.21 -4.53 -6.69
CA HIS A 86 7.96 -5.02 -7.29
C HIS A 86 7.29 -6.15 -6.49
N SER A 87 7.09 -5.94 -5.19
CA SER A 87 6.49 -6.91 -4.27
C SER A 87 5.09 -7.35 -4.72
N HIS A 88 4.26 -6.42 -5.20
CA HIS A 88 2.87 -6.69 -5.57
C HIS A 88 2.71 -7.48 -6.87
N SER A 89 3.58 -7.31 -7.87
CA SER A 89 3.42 -8.00 -9.15
C SER A 89 3.76 -9.50 -9.05
N MET A 90 4.63 -9.89 -8.13
CA MET A 90 5.05 -11.28 -7.94
C MET A 90 4.03 -12.12 -7.18
N HIS A 91 3.22 -11.49 -6.33
CA HIS A 91 2.22 -12.20 -5.52
C HIS A 91 1.21 -12.95 -6.39
N GLY A 92 0.74 -12.37 -7.49
CA GLY A 92 -0.18 -13.05 -8.42
C GLY A 92 0.38 -14.32 -9.10
N TYR A 93 1.64 -14.67 -8.86
CA TYR A 93 2.30 -15.87 -9.37
C TYR A 93 2.82 -16.82 -8.25
N LEU A 94 2.48 -16.55 -6.99
CA LEU A 94 2.76 -17.45 -5.87
C LEU A 94 1.90 -18.71 -5.97
N LEU A 95 2.52 -19.89 -5.83
CA LEU A 95 1.86 -21.19 -5.73
C LEU A 95 0.67 -21.14 -4.75
N GLY A 96 -0.51 -21.55 -5.23
CA GLY A 96 -1.70 -21.66 -4.40
C GLY A 96 -1.64 -22.88 -3.49
N LYS A 97 -2.13 -22.74 -2.26
CA LYS A 97 -2.21 -23.78 -1.23
C LYS A 97 -3.67 -23.99 -0.80
N ALA A 98 -4.53 -24.31 -1.76
CA ALA A 98 -5.97 -24.45 -1.55
C ALA A 98 -6.34 -25.56 -0.55
N ASP A 99 -5.51 -26.59 -0.42
CA ASP A 99 -5.63 -27.64 0.59
C ASP A 99 -5.42 -27.14 2.03
N LYS A 100 -4.78 -25.98 2.20
CA LYS A 100 -4.49 -25.32 3.47
C LYS A 100 -5.28 -24.04 3.69
N PHE A 101 -6.45 -23.89 3.05
CA PHE A 101 -7.23 -22.64 3.01
C PHE A 101 -7.49 -21.97 4.36
N TYR A 102 -7.69 -22.75 5.43
CA TYR A 102 -7.96 -22.22 6.78
C TYR A 102 -6.71 -22.09 7.65
N GLU A 103 -5.54 -22.51 7.16
CA GLU A 103 -4.26 -22.42 7.85
C GLU A 103 -3.52 -21.12 7.48
N ALA A 104 -2.42 -20.83 8.18
CA ALA A 104 -1.57 -19.67 7.90
C ALA A 104 -1.01 -19.69 6.46
N ASP A 105 -0.70 -20.88 5.95
CA ASP A 105 -0.14 -21.09 4.62
C ASP A 105 -1.14 -20.80 3.47
N GLY A 106 -2.45 -20.93 3.73
CA GLY A 106 -3.51 -20.65 2.75
C GLY A 106 -4.04 -19.22 2.77
N LEU A 107 -3.33 -18.29 3.45
CA LEU A 107 -3.77 -16.90 3.61
C LEU A 107 -4.09 -16.22 2.27
N GLU A 108 -3.20 -16.33 1.28
CA GLU A 108 -3.37 -15.67 -0.02
C GLU A 108 -4.55 -16.26 -0.83
N ASP A 109 -4.73 -17.59 -0.82
CA ASP A 109 -5.90 -18.26 -1.39
C ASP A 109 -7.21 -17.77 -0.74
N ARG A 110 -7.20 -17.59 0.58
CA ARG A 110 -8.36 -17.07 1.31
C ARG A 110 -8.64 -15.60 1.00
N LEU A 111 -7.61 -14.76 0.97
CA LEU A 111 -7.74 -13.35 0.62
C LEU A 111 -8.32 -13.18 -0.78
N ILE A 112 -7.81 -13.90 -1.79
CA ILE A 112 -8.34 -13.81 -3.16
C ILE A 112 -9.76 -14.37 -3.27
N HIS A 113 -10.07 -15.46 -2.54
CA HIS A 113 -11.40 -16.05 -2.53
C HIS A 113 -12.46 -15.04 -2.08
N TYR A 114 -12.26 -14.44 -0.90
CA TYR A 114 -13.20 -13.43 -0.39
C TYR A 114 -13.16 -12.14 -1.21
N THR A 115 -11.99 -11.69 -1.67
CA THR A 115 -11.90 -10.49 -2.53
C THR A 115 -12.77 -10.62 -3.79
N LYS A 116 -12.90 -11.81 -4.37
CA LYS A 116 -13.78 -12.05 -5.52
C LYS A 116 -15.25 -11.77 -5.21
N GLU A 117 -15.70 -12.05 -3.99
CA GLU A 117 -17.07 -11.75 -3.54
C GLU A 117 -17.33 -10.24 -3.46
N TYR A 118 -16.28 -9.44 -3.20
CA TYR A 118 -16.37 -7.98 -3.15
C TYR A 118 -16.23 -7.30 -4.52
N LEU A 119 -15.80 -8.00 -5.57
CA LEU A 119 -15.59 -7.42 -6.91
C LEU A 119 -16.82 -6.74 -7.52
N PRO A 120 -18.07 -7.21 -7.31
CA PRO A 120 -19.27 -6.51 -7.78
C PRO A 120 -19.51 -5.16 -7.07
N TYR A 121 -18.96 -4.97 -5.88
CA TYR A 121 -19.11 -3.77 -5.06
C TYR A 121 -17.91 -2.82 -5.13
N ARG A 122 -16.96 -3.09 -6.02
CA ARG A 122 -15.79 -2.23 -6.21
C ARG A 122 -16.22 -0.84 -6.64
N VAL A 123 -15.52 0.17 -6.15
CA VAL A 123 -15.65 1.54 -6.66
C VAL A 123 -14.89 1.66 -7.99
N ASP A 124 -15.50 2.31 -8.98
CA ASP A 124 -14.88 2.50 -10.30
C ASP A 124 -13.79 3.57 -10.31
N LYS A 125 -13.86 4.49 -9.35
CA LYS A 125 -12.94 5.62 -9.22
C LYS A 125 -12.35 5.65 -7.82
N VAL A 126 -11.03 5.74 -7.76
CA VAL A 126 -10.25 5.91 -6.54
C VAL A 126 -9.37 7.12 -6.75
N LEU A 127 -9.24 7.98 -5.73
CA LEU A 127 -8.35 9.12 -5.80
C LEU A 127 -6.90 8.61 -6.03
N PRO A 128 -6.20 9.10 -7.07
CA PRO A 128 -4.80 8.75 -7.29
C PRO A 128 -3.90 9.33 -6.19
N PRO A 129 -2.66 8.82 -6.06
CA PRO A 129 -1.63 9.51 -5.29
C PRO A 129 -1.41 10.88 -5.91
N LEU A 130 -1.75 11.92 -5.16
CA LEU A 130 -1.59 13.29 -5.58
C LEU A 130 -0.30 13.87 -5.04
N TYR A 131 0.34 14.70 -5.86
CA TYR A 131 1.48 15.50 -5.44
C TYR A 131 1.08 16.95 -5.45
N VAL A 132 1.35 17.64 -4.35
CA VAL A 132 1.16 19.08 -4.23
C VAL A 132 2.49 19.81 -4.43
N PRO A 133 2.48 21.03 -4.99
CA PRO A 133 3.69 21.85 -5.10
C PRO A 133 4.36 22.11 -3.74
N VAL A 134 5.69 22.24 -3.74
CA VAL A 134 6.51 22.47 -2.52
C VAL A 134 6.11 23.77 -1.82
N GLU A 135 5.64 24.75 -2.60
CA GLU A 135 5.21 26.06 -2.11
C GLU A 135 4.01 25.97 -1.16
N ILE A 136 3.13 24.98 -1.37
CA ILE A 136 1.94 24.78 -0.53
C ILE A 136 2.08 23.57 0.41
N SER A 137 3.05 22.68 0.19
CA SER A 137 3.09 21.36 0.84
C SER A 137 3.07 21.45 2.37
N THR A 138 3.82 22.38 2.97
CA THR A 138 3.85 22.53 4.44
C THR A 138 2.49 22.90 5.01
N GLU A 139 1.76 23.82 4.37
CA GLU A 139 0.44 24.23 4.83
C GLU A 139 -0.61 23.16 4.52
N TYR A 140 -0.54 22.56 3.32
CA TYR A 140 -1.41 21.45 2.91
C TYR A 140 -1.38 20.29 3.91
N PHE A 141 -0.18 19.78 4.23
CA PHE A 141 -0.02 18.66 5.16
C PHE A 141 -0.36 19.03 6.60
N LYS A 142 -0.21 20.30 6.98
CA LYS A 142 -0.68 20.77 8.28
C LYS A 142 -2.20 20.72 8.37
N ILE A 143 -2.91 21.28 7.37
CA ILE A 143 -4.37 21.26 7.33
C ILE A 143 -4.87 19.81 7.28
N GLU A 144 -4.27 18.95 6.45
CA GLU A 144 -4.62 17.52 6.39
C GLU A 144 -4.50 16.85 7.76
N SER A 145 -3.39 17.06 8.47
CA SER A 145 -3.15 16.49 9.80
C SER A 145 -4.16 17.02 10.83
N ASP A 146 -4.43 18.33 10.83
CA ASP A 146 -5.37 18.96 11.77
C ASP A 146 -6.81 18.50 11.50
N LEU A 147 -7.22 18.39 10.22
CA LEU A 147 -8.51 17.85 9.80
C LEU A 147 -8.65 16.39 10.23
N LYS A 148 -7.67 15.55 9.91
CA LYS A 148 -7.69 14.12 10.27
C LYS A 148 -7.84 13.93 11.77
N LYS A 149 -7.04 14.67 12.56
CA LYS A 149 -7.10 14.60 14.01
C LYS A 149 -8.48 14.98 14.53
N TYR A 150 -9.03 16.11 14.06
CA TYR A 150 -10.34 16.57 14.52
C TYR A 150 -11.46 15.58 14.14
N VAL A 151 -11.46 15.07 12.91
CA VAL A 151 -12.43 14.05 12.46
C VAL A 151 -12.33 12.77 13.28
N ASP A 152 -11.13 12.27 13.54
CA ASP A 152 -10.92 11.05 14.32
C ASP A 152 -11.39 11.23 15.79
N GLU A 153 -11.08 12.36 16.41
CA GLU A 153 -11.52 12.69 17.78
C GLU A 153 -13.04 12.88 17.87
N SER A 154 -13.63 13.63 16.94
CA SER A 154 -15.09 13.83 16.86
C SER A 154 -15.83 12.53 16.58
N PHE A 155 -15.29 11.65 15.72
CA PHE A 155 -15.88 10.33 15.48
C PHE A 155 -15.99 9.53 16.78
N VAL A 156 -14.93 9.48 17.59
CA VAL A 156 -14.95 8.82 18.91
C VAL A 156 -15.98 9.48 19.83
N ALA A 157 -16.04 10.81 19.84
CA ALA A 157 -17.00 11.55 20.65
C ALA A 157 -18.46 11.25 20.26
N PHE A 158 -18.79 11.20 18.97
CA PHE A 158 -20.12 10.83 18.49
C PHE A 158 -20.46 9.38 18.83
N VAL A 159 -19.54 8.43 18.59
CA VAL A 159 -19.77 7.01 18.88
C VAL A 159 -19.97 6.74 20.37
N THR A 160 -19.27 7.48 21.23
CA THR A 160 -19.39 7.33 22.69
C THR A 160 -20.50 8.18 23.31
N GLY A 161 -21.19 9.01 22.51
CA GLY A 161 -22.25 9.91 22.97
C GLY A 161 -21.76 11.13 23.76
N GLN A 162 -20.48 11.49 23.64
CA GLN A 162 -19.94 12.76 24.15
C GLN A 162 -20.35 13.94 23.26
N MET A 163 -20.58 13.68 21.97
CA MET A 163 -21.23 14.59 21.03
C MET A 163 -22.49 13.92 20.50
N ASP A 164 -23.50 14.73 20.21
CA ASP A 164 -24.80 14.30 19.68
C ASP A 164 -24.94 14.66 18.20
N LEU A 165 -25.38 13.70 17.38
CA LEU A 165 -25.47 13.87 15.92
C LEU A 165 -26.53 14.88 15.49
N ASP A 166 -27.54 15.17 16.32
CA ASP A 166 -28.59 16.11 15.97
C ASP A 166 -28.23 17.55 16.38
N SER A 167 -27.59 17.72 17.53
CA SER A 167 -27.32 19.03 18.13
C SER A 167 -25.90 19.56 17.93
N ASP A 168 -24.89 18.71 17.77
CA ASP A 168 -23.48 19.13 17.64
C ASP A 168 -22.95 19.10 16.19
N TRP A 169 -23.73 18.60 15.23
CA TRP A 169 -23.29 18.41 13.85
C TRP A 169 -22.90 19.72 13.15
N GLU A 170 -23.70 20.77 13.29
CA GLU A 170 -23.39 22.09 12.72
C GLU A 170 -22.11 22.67 13.31
N ALA A 171 -21.87 22.51 14.62
CA ALA A 171 -20.64 22.98 15.26
C ALA A 171 -19.41 22.21 14.73
N TYR A 172 -19.55 20.91 14.51
CA TYR A 172 -18.53 20.06 13.90
C TYR A 172 -18.16 20.52 12.48
N LEU A 173 -19.15 20.79 11.62
CA LEU A 173 -18.91 21.30 10.27
C LEU A 173 -18.19 22.66 10.29
N ASN A 174 -18.66 23.59 11.11
CA ASN A 174 -18.03 24.91 11.24
C ASN A 174 -16.57 24.82 11.71
N GLN A 175 -16.25 23.87 12.59
CA GLN A 175 -14.89 23.66 13.07
C GLN A 175 -13.99 23.06 11.96
N ILE A 176 -14.52 22.13 11.16
CA ILE A 176 -13.81 21.58 9.99
C ILE A 176 -13.49 22.68 8.97
N ASP A 177 -14.46 23.55 8.69
CA ASP A 177 -14.25 24.69 7.78
C ASP A 177 -13.20 25.65 8.35
N THR A 178 -13.25 25.91 9.67
CA THR A 178 -12.27 26.76 10.38
C THR A 178 -10.85 26.18 10.30
N ILE A 179 -10.69 24.86 10.34
CA ILE A 179 -9.39 24.20 10.16
C ILE A 179 -8.87 24.41 8.73
N GLY A 180 -9.75 24.49 7.74
CA GLY A 180 -9.42 24.82 6.36
C GLY A 180 -9.86 23.80 5.32
N LEU A 181 -10.98 23.09 5.55
CA LEU A 181 -11.48 22.07 4.61
C LEU A 181 -11.61 22.59 3.17
N ASP A 182 -12.22 23.76 2.97
CA ASP A 182 -12.41 24.34 1.64
C ASP A 182 -11.08 24.49 0.89
N LYS A 183 -10.06 24.98 1.60
CA LYS A 183 -8.71 25.19 1.05
C LYS A 183 -8.03 23.85 0.74
N TYR A 184 -8.18 22.86 1.61
CA TYR A 184 -7.67 21.51 1.39
C TYR A 184 -8.33 20.84 0.17
N ILE A 185 -9.65 20.96 0.02
CA ILE A 185 -10.38 20.43 -1.14
C ILE A 185 -9.93 21.10 -2.43
N ALA A 186 -9.81 22.43 -2.45
CA ALA A 186 -9.37 23.18 -3.63
C ALA A 186 -7.97 22.73 -4.10
N TRP A 187 -7.00 22.66 -3.19
CA TRP A 187 -5.65 22.19 -3.52
C TRP A 187 -5.59 20.72 -3.93
N THR A 188 -6.41 19.87 -3.31
CA THR A 188 -6.54 18.47 -3.71
C THR A 188 -7.11 18.36 -5.12
N GLN A 189 -8.08 19.21 -5.48
CA GLN A 189 -8.64 19.27 -6.83
C GLN A 189 -7.59 19.74 -7.85
N GLU A 190 -6.83 20.79 -7.56
CA GLU A 190 -5.75 21.27 -8.44
C GLU A 190 -4.67 20.18 -8.67
N ALA A 191 -4.31 19.45 -7.62
CA ALA A 191 -3.37 18.34 -7.71
C ALA A 191 -3.94 17.18 -8.54
N TYR A 192 -5.25 16.90 -8.41
CA TYR A 192 -5.93 15.90 -9.22
C TYR A 192 -6.02 16.30 -10.71
N ASP A 193 -6.32 17.56 -11.00
CA ASP A 193 -6.36 18.09 -12.36
C ASP A 193 -4.97 18.05 -13.00
N SER A 194 -3.92 18.38 -12.23
CA SER A 194 -2.52 18.26 -12.65
C SER A 194 -2.14 16.81 -12.94
N PHE A 195 -2.58 15.87 -12.10
CA PHE A 195 -2.40 14.44 -12.33
C PHE A 195 -3.06 13.98 -13.64
N LEU A 196 -4.30 14.41 -13.91
CA LEU A 196 -5.00 14.06 -15.16
C LEU A 196 -4.35 14.65 -16.42
N ALA A 197 -3.68 15.80 -16.31
CA ALA A 197 -3.04 16.44 -17.45
C ALA A 197 -1.77 15.72 -17.95
N VAL A 198 -1.19 14.82 -17.14
CA VAL A 198 0.04 14.08 -17.46
C VAL A 198 -0.18 12.58 -17.67
N GLN A 199 -1.44 12.12 -17.66
CA GLN A 199 -1.85 10.74 -18.02
C GLN A 199 -2.15 10.63 -19.51
#